data_AF-A0A846BT41-F1
#
_entry.id   AF-A0A846BT41-F1
#
_cell.length_a   1.000
_cell.length_b   1.000
_cell.length_c   1.000
_cell.angle_alpha   90.00
_cell.angle_beta   90.00
_cell.angle_gamma   90.00
#
_symmetry.space_group_name_H-M   'P 1'
#
loop_
_entity.id
_entity.type
_entity.pdbx_description
1 polymer ?
#
loop_
_entity_poly.entity_id
_entity_poly.type
_entity_poly.pdbx_seq_one_letter_code
_entity_poly.pdbx_strand_id
1 'polypeptide(L)'
;RPFAQRTVEFGLSLETRGFHHASTITPQQLNRYQIEVFPHPAIVYLFRLNRILKYKKGKLAQRRSELTKLRQYILNVLPGLEPSLEVSSLPEIPTTGAALKVVEDQLDALICAYVAAHWWYWGSERNWVLGDTSTGYIVVPAPVGEMGS
;
A
#
# COMPACT_ATOMS: atom_id res chain seq x y z
N ARG A 1 -15.42 -17.93 -1.87
CA ARG A 1 -14.07 -17.62 -2.43
C ARG A 1 -13.06 -17.79 -1.29
N PRO A 2 -12.12 -18.74 -1.34
CA PRO A 2 -11.26 -19.09 -0.19
C PRO A 2 -10.41 -17.94 0.35
N PHE A 3 -10.05 -16.98 -0.51
CA PHE A 3 -9.23 -15.83 -0.13
C PHE A 3 -9.94 -14.87 0.83
N ALA A 4 -11.19 -14.50 0.54
CA ALA A 4 -11.95 -13.57 1.39
C ALA A 4 -12.16 -14.14 2.81
N GLN A 5 -12.43 -15.44 2.92
CA GLN A 5 -12.58 -16.11 4.19
C GLN A 5 -11.28 -16.06 5.02
N ARG A 6 -10.13 -16.34 4.40
CA ARG A 6 -8.83 -16.27 5.08
C ARG A 6 -8.49 -14.87 5.57
N THR A 7 -8.82 -13.83 4.79
CA THR A 7 -8.60 -12.43 5.21
C THR A 7 -9.45 -12.07 6.43
N VAL A 8 -10.73 -12.48 6.44
CA VAL A 8 -11.61 -12.27 7.59
C VAL A 8 -11.11 -13.03 8.82
N GLU A 9 -10.74 -14.31 8.68
CA GLU A 9 -10.17 -15.11 9.77
C GLU A 9 -8.88 -14.49 10.34
N PHE A 10 -8.04 -13.92 9.48
CA PHE A 10 -6.83 -13.23 9.91
C PHE A 10 -7.15 -11.94 10.68
N GLY A 11 -8.11 -11.13 10.21
CA GLY A 11 -8.57 -9.93 10.91
C GLY A 11 -9.10 -10.24 12.31
N LEU A 12 -9.96 -11.25 12.42
CA LEU A 12 -10.45 -11.75 13.72
C LEU A 12 -9.31 -12.22 14.62
N SER A 13 -8.32 -12.93 14.08
CA SER A 13 -7.14 -13.30 14.86
C SER A 13 -6.32 -12.09 15.33
N LEU A 14 -6.29 -10.99 14.59
CA LEU A 14 -5.63 -9.75 15.04
C LEU A 14 -6.42 -9.07 16.15
N GLU A 15 -7.76 -9.06 16.07
CA GLU A 15 -8.62 -8.54 17.14
C GLU A 15 -8.40 -9.27 18.46
N THR A 16 -8.31 -10.60 18.44
CA THR A 16 -7.99 -11.39 19.66
C THR A 16 -6.63 -11.04 20.27
N ARG A 17 -5.73 -10.42 19.49
CA ARG A 17 -4.40 -9.97 19.92
C ARG A 17 -4.38 -8.47 20.27
N GLY A 18 -5.55 -7.84 20.36
CA GLY A 18 -5.72 -6.43 20.71
C GLY A 18 -5.48 -5.45 19.57
N PHE A 19 -5.50 -5.88 18.31
CA PHE A 19 -5.48 -4.96 17.17
C PHE A 19 -6.90 -4.52 16.80
N HIS A 20 -7.13 -3.22 16.75
CA HIS A 20 -8.43 -2.66 16.45
C HIS A 20 -8.51 -2.17 15.00
N HIS A 21 -9.67 -2.40 14.36
CA HIS A 21 -9.96 -1.76 13.07
C HIS A 21 -9.96 -0.24 13.23
N ALA A 22 -9.09 0.43 12.48
CA ALA A 22 -8.89 1.87 12.52
C ALA A 22 -9.38 2.55 11.23
N SER A 23 -10.68 2.46 10.94
CA SER A 23 -11.30 3.27 9.86
C SER A 23 -11.32 4.76 10.18
N THR A 24 -11.14 5.11 11.46
CA THR A 24 -10.83 6.44 11.95
C THR A 24 -9.63 6.35 12.89
N ILE A 25 -8.84 7.42 12.98
CA ILE A 25 -7.67 7.46 13.84
C ILE A 25 -7.39 8.90 14.29
N THR A 26 -6.91 9.06 15.52
CA THR A 26 -6.13 10.25 15.90
C THR A 26 -4.69 10.00 15.49
N PRO A 27 -4.10 10.80 14.58
CA PRO A 27 -2.76 10.55 14.10
C PRO A 27 -1.72 10.42 15.21
N GLN A 28 -0.71 9.61 14.95
CA GLN A 28 0.49 9.45 15.77
C GLN A 28 0.26 8.93 17.20
N GLN A 29 -0.90 8.33 17.47
CA GLN A 29 -1.18 7.69 18.75
C GLN A 29 -0.60 6.27 18.80
N LEU A 30 0.10 5.94 19.89
CA LEU A 30 0.66 4.61 20.08
C LEU A 30 -0.46 3.62 20.45
N ASN A 31 -0.76 2.71 19.53
CA ASN A 31 -1.71 1.62 19.76
C ASN A 31 -1.47 0.48 18.74
N ARG A 32 -2.31 -0.57 18.81
CA ARG A 32 -2.35 -1.68 17.86
C ARG A 32 -3.51 -1.49 16.90
N TYR A 33 -3.18 -1.20 15.65
CA TYR A 33 -4.18 -0.94 14.60
C TYR A 33 -4.09 -1.98 13.49
N GLN A 34 -5.24 -2.34 12.94
CA GLN A 34 -5.34 -3.05 11.66
C GLN A 34 -6.19 -2.24 10.68
N ILE A 35 -5.80 -2.24 9.42
CA ILE A 35 -6.48 -1.58 8.31
C ILE A 35 -6.37 -2.44 7.05
N GLU A 36 -7.30 -2.30 6.13
CA GLU A 36 -7.15 -2.83 4.78
C GLU A 36 -6.63 -1.75 3.84
N VAL A 37 -5.76 -2.13 2.92
CA VAL A 37 -5.13 -1.23 1.94
C VAL A 37 -5.14 -1.87 0.57
N PHE A 38 -5.12 -1.04 -0.48
CA PHE A 38 -5.03 -1.52 -1.85
C PHE A 38 -3.82 -0.90 -2.58
N PRO A 39 -2.78 -1.68 -2.93
CA PRO A 39 -1.53 -1.13 -3.48
C PRO A 39 -1.69 -0.33 -4.77
N HIS A 40 -2.54 -0.74 -5.71
CA HIS A 40 -2.64 -0.08 -7.02
C HIS A 40 -3.04 1.40 -6.91
N PRO A 41 -4.13 1.79 -6.23
CA PRO A 41 -4.46 3.19 -6.05
C PRO A 41 -3.41 3.90 -5.16
N ALA A 42 -2.88 3.24 -4.13
CA ALA A 42 -1.85 3.85 -3.29
C ALA A 42 -0.60 4.27 -4.09
N ILE A 43 -0.09 3.39 -4.96
CA ILE A 43 1.04 3.66 -5.85
C ILE A 43 0.76 4.87 -6.76
N VAL A 44 -0.47 4.98 -7.28
CA VAL A 44 -0.88 6.09 -8.13
C VAL A 44 -0.80 7.42 -7.37
N TYR A 45 -1.39 7.49 -6.17
CA TYR A 45 -1.44 8.72 -5.40
C TYR A 45 -0.09 9.09 -4.79
N LEU A 46 0.64 8.14 -4.20
CA LEU A 46 1.95 8.38 -3.59
C LEU A 46 2.98 8.89 -4.61
N PHE A 47 2.99 8.33 -5.82
CA PHE A 47 3.97 8.67 -6.84
C PHE A 47 3.42 9.61 -7.93
N ARG A 48 2.22 10.18 -7.72
CA ARG A 48 1.55 11.13 -8.64
C ARG A 48 1.50 10.64 -10.09
N LEU A 49 1.13 9.37 -10.28
CA LEU A 49 1.05 8.76 -11.60
C LEU A 49 -0.29 9.06 -12.26
N ASN A 50 -0.30 9.26 -13.58
CA ASN A 50 -1.55 9.42 -14.34
C ASN A 50 -2.35 8.11 -14.50
N ARG A 51 -1.72 6.95 -14.23
CA ARG A 51 -2.33 5.62 -14.39
C ARG A 51 -1.61 4.58 -13.55
N ILE A 52 -2.29 3.46 -13.30
CA ILE A 52 -1.70 2.30 -12.63
C ILE A 52 -0.50 1.73 -13.41
N LEU A 53 0.47 1.19 -12.66
CA LEU A 53 1.52 0.34 -13.21
C LEU A 53 0.97 -1.07 -13.44
N LYS A 54 1.14 -1.62 -14.64
CA LYS A 54 0.55 -2.93 -15.02
C LYS A 54 1.47 -4.11 -14.70
N TYR A 55 2.00 -4.19 -13.48
CA TYR A 55 2.95 -5.25 -13.10
C TYR A 55 2.27 -6.61 -12.78
N LYS A 56 0.96 -6.64 -12.49
CA LYS A 56 0.22 -7.89 -12.22
C LYS A 56 -0.44 -8.55 -13.45
N LYS A 57 -0.44 -7.90 -14.61
CA LYS A 57 -1.13 -8.37 -15.83
C LYS A 57 -0.29 -8.13 -17.08
N GLY A 58 -0.37 -9.05 -18.04
CA GLY A 58 0.33 -8.96 -19.33
C GLY A 58 1.51 -9.91 -19.45
N LYS A 59 2.29 -9.75 -20.53
CA LYS A 59 3.44 -10.61 -20.83
C LYS A 59 4.54 -10.39 -19.79
N LEU A 60 5.35 -11.42 -19.54
CA LEU A 60 6.43 -11.39 -18.54
C LEU A 60 7.34 -10.16 -18.68
N ALA A 61 7.77 -9.84 -19.91
CA ALA A 61 8.62 -8.68 -20.17
C ALA A 61 7.94 -7.33 -19.82
N GLN A 62 6.63 -7.22 -20.06
CA GLN A 62 5.85 -6.02 -19.71
C GLN A 62 5.72 -5.89 -18.20
N ARG A 63 5.34 -6.97 -17.52
CA ARG A 63 5.24 -7.01 -16.05
C ARG A 63 6.57 -6.64 -15.40
N ARG A 64 7.67 -7.20 -15.92
CA ARG A 64 9.04 -6.90 -15.48
C ARG A 64 9.36 -5.41 -15.60
N SER A 65 9.08 -4.80 -16.77
CA SER A 65 9.29 -3.36 -16.98
C SER A 65 8.49 -2.50 -16.00
N GLU A 66 7.22 -2.82 -15.76
CA GLU A 66 6.36 -2.10 -14.83
C GLU A 66 6.80 -2.29 -13.36
N LEU A 67 7.27 -3.48 -12.99
CA LEU A 67 7.79 -3.75 -11.65
C LEU A 67 9.13 -3.05 -11.40
N THR A 68 9.99 -2.93 -12.44
CA THR A 68 11.20 -2.10 -12.38
C THR A 68 10.86 -0.64 -12.11
N LYS A 69 9.83 -0.09 -12.76
CA LYS A 69 9.37 1.28 -12.48
C LYS A 69 8.91 1.42 -11.04
N LEU A 70 8.11 0.48 -10.52
CA LEU A 70 7.67 0.49 -9.13
C LEU A 70 8.87 0.52 -8.17
N ARG A 71 9.87 -0.35 -8.39
CA ARG A 71 11.11 -0.37 -7.61
C ARG A 71 11.83 0.98 -7.63
N GLN A 72 11.93 1.61 -8.80
CA GLN A 72 12.57 2.93 -8.94
C GLN A 72 11.78 4.02 -8.20
N TYR A 73 10.46 4.04 -8.27
CA TYR A 73 9.65 4.98 -7.51
C TYR A 73 9.82 4.81 -5.99
N ILE A 74 9.87 3.56 -5.52
CA ILE A 74 10.11 3.28 -4.10
C ILE A 74 11.46 3.88 -3.66
N LEU A 75 12.53 3.65 -4.42
CA LEU A 75 13.87 4.12 -4.09
C LEU A 75 14.04 5.65 -4.20
N ASN A 76 13.34 6.29 -5.13
CA ASN A 76 13.59 7.69 -5.47
C ASN A 76 12.57 8.66 -4.88
N VAL A 77 11.35 8.21 -4.60
CA VAL A 77 10.26 9.08 -4.15
C VAL A 77 9.98 8.94 -2.65
N LEU A 78 9.91 7.71 -2.11
CA LEU A 78 9.60 7.51 -0.68
C LEU A 78 10.56 8.21 0.29
N PRO A 79 11.88 8.33 0.01
CA PRO A 79 12.78 9.11 0.87
C PRO A 79 12.42 10.60 0.96
N GLY A 80 11.74 11.14 -0.06
CA GLY A 80 11.30 12.54 -0.10
C GLY A 80 9.84 12.77 0.31
N LEU A 81 9.12 11.71 0.68
CA LEU A 81 7.77 11.84 1.25
C LEU A 81 7.84 12.00 2.77
N GLU A 82 6.72 12.35 3.37
CA GLU A 82 6.53 12.34 4.82
C GLU A 82 5.34 11.41 5.14
N PRO A 83 5.50 10.39 6.00
CA PRO A 83 6.74 9.95 6.63
C PRO A 83 7.76 9.47 5.60
N SER A 84 9.03 9.83 5.81
CA SER A 84 10.11 9.39 4.92
C SER A 84 10.43 7.92 5.14
N LEU A 85 10.72 7.22 4.04
CA LEU A 85 11.18 5.83 4.10
C LEU A 85 12.41 5.67 3.19
N GLU A 86 13.57 5.61 3.82
CA GLU A 86 14.81 5.19 3.15
C GLU A 86 14.87 3.67 3.08
N VAL A 87 14.98 3.14 1.88
CA VAL A 87 15.12 1.70 1.64
C VAL A 87 16.54 1.43 1.16
N SER A 88 17.38 0.92 2.06
CA SER A 88 18.81 0.67 1.80
C SER A 88 19.05 -0.36 0.69
N SER A 89 18.15 -1.34 0.55
CA SER A 89 18.21 -2.32 -0.53
C SER A 89 16.83 -2.86 -0.89
N LEU A 90 16.58 -3.01 -2.18
CA LEU A 90 15.43 -3.72 -2.72
C LEU A 90 15.92 -4.85 -3.63
N PRO A 91 15.22 -6.00 -3.64
CA PRO A 91 15.54 -7.10 -4.55
C PRO A 91 15.61 -6.61 -5.99
N GLU A 92 16.55 -7.18 -6.76
CA GLU A 92 16.60 -6.94 -8.20
C GLU A 92 15.39 -7.58 -8.89
N ILE A 93 15.01 -7.03 -10.04
CA ILE A 93 13.87 -7.56 -10.79
C ILE A 93 14.31 -8.77 -11.63
N PRO A 94 13.85 -9.99 -11.30
CA PRO A 94 14.31 -11.21 -11.93
C PRO A 94 13.71 -11.39 -13.32
N THR A 95 14.21 -12.39 -14.04
CA THR A 95 13.80 -12.70 -15.42
C THR A 95 12.77 -13.82 -15.52
N THR A 96 12.57 -14.62 -14.47
CA THR A 96 11.62 -15.76 -14.46
C THR A 96 10.30 -15.37 -13.82
N GLY A 97 9.20 -15.99 -14.26
CA GLY A 97 7.85 -15.67 -13.77
C GLY A 97 7.65 -15.95 -12.28
N ALA A 98 8.18 -17.06 -11.78
CA ALA A 98 8.04 -17.44 -10.36
C ALA A 98 8.80 -16.46 -9.44
N ALA A 99 10.07 -16.17 -9.76
CA ALA A 99 10.84 -15.19 -8.99
C ALA A 99 10.25 -13.79 -9.11
N LEU A 100 9.72 -13.42 -10.29
CA LEU A 100 9.07 -12.11 -10.48
C LEU A 100 7.86 -11.96 -9.56
N LYS A 101 7.08 -13.03 -9.36
CA LYS A 101 5.96 -13.02 -8.42
C LYS A 101 6.43 -12.83 -6.97
N VAL A 102 7.54 -13.45 -6.56
CA VAL A 102 8.09 -13.24 -5.21
C VAL A 102 8.46 -11.78 -4.99
N VAL A 103 9.15 -11.17 -5.95
CA VAL A 103 9.51 -9.74 -5.86
C VAL A 103 8.28 -8.84 -5.93
N GLU A 104 7.28 -9.18 -6.76
CA GLU A 104 5.99 -8.47 -6.78
C GLU A 104 5.33 -8.46 -5.41
N ASP A 105 5.19 -9.63 -4.77
CA ASP A 105 4.56 -9.75 -3.45
C ASP A 105 5.35 -8.98 -2.37
N GLN A 106 6.68 -8.93 -2.47
CA GLN A 106 7.55 -8.15 -1.56
C GLN A 106 7.37 -6.64 -1.72
N LEU A 107 7.36 -6.15 -2.96
CA LEU A 107 7.16 -4.71 -3.22
C LEU A 107 5.74 -4.28 -2.83
N ASP A 108 4.74 -5.12 -3.08
CA ASP A 108 3.37 -4.87 -2.62
C ASP A 108 3.28 -4.81 -1.10
N ALA A 109 3.93 -5.74 -0.39
CA ALA A 109 3.96 -5.75 1.07
C ALA A 109 4.61 -4.48 1.64
N LEU A 110 5.69 -4.00 1.04
CA LEU A 110 6.34 -2.74 1.42
C LEU A 110 5.39 -1.56 1.23
N ILE A 111 4.72 -1.46 0.07
CA ILE A 111 3.73 -0.41 -0.17
C ILE A 111 2.57 -0.50 0.84
N CYS A 112 2.06 -1.70 1.13
CA CYS A 112 1.02 -1.88 2.14
C CYS A 112 1.45 -1.36 3.51
N ALA A 113 2.66 -1.71 3.95
CA ALA A 113 3.22 -1.25 5.22
C ALA A 113 3.43 0.28 5.23
N TYR A 114 3.92 0.85 4.12
CA TYR A 114 4.11 2.29 3.99
C TYR A 114 2.76 3.04 4.06
N VAL A 115 1.70 2.53 3.41
CA VAL A 115 0.36 3.12 3.52
C VAL A 115 -0.15 3.08 4.96
N ALA A 116 0.11 2.01 5.71
CA ALA A 116 -0.25 1.94 7.13
C ALA A 116 0.52 2.98 7.97
N ALA A 117 1.81 3.19 7.70
CA ALA A 117 2.58 4.24 8.34
C ALA A 117 2.07 5.65 7.96
N HIS A 118 1.75 5.87 6.69
CA HIS A 118 1.18 7.13 6.20
C HIS A 118 -0.22 7.42 6.78
N TRP A 119 -1.04 6.39 6.97
CA TRP A 119 -2.32 6.47 7.69
C TRP A 119 -2.13 6.84 9.15
N TRP A 120 -1.21 6.17 9.84
CA TRP A 120 -0.89 6.48 11.22
C TRP A 120 -0.35 7.90 11.39
N TYR A 121 0.49 8.36 10.47
CA TYR A 121 1.16 9.65 10.57
C TYR A 121 0.22 10.84 10.31
N TRP A 122 -0.63 10.75 9.29
CA TRP A 122 -1.47 11.86 8.82
C TRP A 122 -2.97 11.69 9.13
N GLY A 123 -3.42 10.47 9.41
CA GLY A 123 -4.85 10.14 9.48
C GLY A 123 -5.60 10.64 8.25
N SER A 124 -6.81 11.16 8.47
CA SER A 124 -7.70 11.63 7.40
C SER A 124 -7.24 12.92 6.70
N GLU A 125 -6.17 13.59 7.17
CA GLU A 125 -5.65 14.80 6.50
C GLU A 125 -5.07 14.47 5.14
N ARG A 126 -4.36 13.34 5.01
CA ARG A 126 -3.69 12.90 3.78
C ARG A 126 -4.14 11.53 3.31
N ASN A 127 -5.20 10.96 3.88
CA ASN A 127 -5.72 9.68 3.45
C ASN A 127 -7.25 9.71 3.32
N TRP A 128 -7.75 9.00 2.32
CA TRP A 128 -9.15 8.65 2.20
C TRP A 128 -9.41 7.29 2.83
N VAL A 129 -10.62 7.17 3.39
CA VAL A 129 -11.19 5.91 3.86
C VAL A 129 -12.41 5.65 3.00
N LEU A 130 -12.37 4.56 2.22
CA LEU A 130 -13.44 4.17 1.32
C LEU A 130 -14.20 3.01 1.94
N GLY A 131 -15.44 3.28 2.38
CA GLY A 131 -16.27 2.33 3.12
C GLY A 131 -16.26 2.59 4.63
N ASP A 132 -16.69 1.60 5.42
CA ASP A 132 -16.81 1.69 6.88
C ASP A 132 -16.61 0.32 7.56
N THR A 133 -16.61 0.28 8.88
CA THR A 133 -16.38 -0.96 9.65
C THR A 133 -17.51 -2.00 9.50
N SER A 134 -18.72 -1.61 9.10
CA SER A 134 -19.85 -2.53 8.94
C SER A 134 -19.83 -3.27 7.60
N THR A 135 -19.31 -2.63 6.56
CA THR A 135 -19.25 -3.17 5.19
C THR A 135 -17.84 -3.52 4.71
N GLY A 136 -16.82 -3.16 5.50
CA GLY A 136 -15.41 -3.20 5.11
C GLY A 136 -14.95 -1.83 4.58
N TYR A 137 -13.69 -1.50 4.82
CA TYR A 137 -13.11 -0.23 4.39
C TYR A 137 -11.69 -0.41 3.87
N ILE A 138 -11.29 0.46 2.94
CA ILE A 138 -9.92 0.52 2.44
C ILE A 138 -9.36 1.90 2.70
N VAL A 139 -8.16 1.96 3.26
CA VAL A 139 -7.39 3.19 3.41
C VAL A 139 -6.50 3.39 2.19
N VAL A 140 -6.55 4.59 1.61
CA VAL A 140 -5.76 4.98 0.44
C VAL A 140 -5.18 6.38 0.66
N PRO A 141 -3.88 6.61 0.39
CA PRO A 141 -3.31 7.96 0.42
C PRO A 141 -4.04 8.94 -0.51
N ALA A 142 -4.47 10.08 0.04
CA ALA A 142 -5.01 11.31 -0.57
C ALA A 142 -5.64 12.19 0.52
N PRO A 143 -5.51 13.54 0.60
CA PRO A 143 -5.15 14.50 -0.45
C PRO A 143 -4.18 15.64 -0.04
N VAL A 144 -3.72 16.42 -1.03
CA VAL A 144 -3.42 17.87 -0.87
C VAL A 144 -4.07 18.61 -2.04
N GLY A 145 -4.72 19.74 -1.76
CA GLY A 145 -5.84 20.34 -2.51
C GLY A 145 -5.60 20.92 -3.92
N GLU A 146 -6.75 21.00 -4.62
CA GLU A 146 -7.15 21.58 -5.91
C GLU A 146 -6.15 21.69 -7.09
N MET A 147 -6.44 20.94 -8.16
CA MET A 147 -6.09 21.37 -9.52
C MET A 147 -6.89 22.62 -9.87
N GLY A 148 -6.35 23.78 -9.51
CA GLY A 148 -6.76 25.08 -10.02
C GLY A 148 -5.64 25.71 -10.83
N SER A 149 -5.71 25.56 -12.16
CA SER A 149 -5.10 26.46 -13.15
C SER A 149 -5.98 26.44 -14.40
#